data_AF-A0A1W1DN91-F1
#
_entry.id   AF-A0A1W1DN91-F1
#
_cell.length_a   1.000
_cell.length_b   1.000
_cell.length_c   1.000
_cell.angle_alpha   90.00
_cell.angle_beta   90.00
_cell.angle_gamma   90.00
#
_symmetry.space_group_name_H-M   'P 1'
#
loop_
_entity.id
_entity.type
_entity.pdbx_description
1 polymer ?
#
loop_
_entity_poly.entity_id
_entity_poly.type
_entity_poly.pdbx_seq_one_letter_code
_entity_poly.pdbx_strand_id
1 'polypeptide(L)' 'MWIWFPELEITSEELYQKLKAKGVYIIPGHNFFIGMDDAWPHQHQCIRINYAKDETTLRKGLKVVFQEVFNA' A
#
# COMPACT_ATOMS: atom_id res chain seq x y z
N MET A 1 -8.66 6.32 2.55
CA MET A 1 -8.51 5.33 3.63
C MET A 1 -7.03 5.03 3.79
N TRP A 2 -6.57 4.92 5.04
CA TRP A 2 -5.18 4.59 5.40
C TRP A 2 -5.16 3.15 5.91
N ILE A 3 -4.24 2.34 5.40
CA ILE A 3 -4.13 0.92 5.76
C ILE A 3 -2.71 0.68 6.24
N TRP A 4 -2.58 0.06 7.40
CA TRP A 4 -1.31 -0.33 8.00
C TRP A 4 -1.16 -1.84 7.98
N PHE A 5 -0.02 -2.32 7.52
CA PHE A 5 0.39 -3.71 7.49
C PHE A 5 1.58 -3.91 8.45
N PRO A 6 1.34 -4.21 9.74
CA PRO A 6 2.41 -4.25 10.76
C PRO A 6 3.51 -5.28 10.48
N GLU A 7 3.16 -6.35 9.75
CA GLU A 7 4.06 -7.46 9.41
C GLU A 7 4.44 -7.45 7.92
N LEU A 8 4.37 -6.30 7.25
CA LEU A 8 4.74 -6.21 5.83
C LEU A 8 6.23 -6.51 5.66
N GLU A 9 6.54 -7.59 4.95
CA GLU A 9 7.92 -8.05 4.72
C GLU A 9 8.68 -7.20 3.69
N ILE A 10 7.96 -6.41 2.90
CA ILE A 10 8.50 -5.46 1.93
C ILE A 10 8.14 -4.03 2.32
N THR A 11 8.78 -3.05 1.71
CA THR A 11 8.38 -1.65 1.85
C THR A 11 7.08 -1.37 1.10
N SER A 12 6.35 -0.34 1.54
CA SER A 12 5.18 0.21 0.83
C SER A 12 5.51 0.71 -0.58
N GLU A 13 6.77 1.07 -0.84
CA GLU A 13 7.26 1.41 -2.18
C GLU A 13 7.37 0.16 -3.07
N GLU A 14 8.00 -0.90 -2.59
CA GLU A 14 8.08 -2.18 -3.31
C GLU A 14 6.69 -2.75 -3.57
N LEU A 15 5.79 -2.68 -2.58
CA LEU A 15 4.40 -3.04 -2.76
C LEU A 15 3.73 -2.22 -3.86
N TYR A 16 3.97 -0.90 -3.90
CA TYR A 16 3.46 -0.05 -4.97
C TYR A 16 3.97 -0.49 -6.35
N GLN A 17 5.26 -0.80 -6.50
CA GLN A 17 5.81 -1.25 -7.78
C GLN A 17 5.18 -2.58 -8.25
N LYS A 18 4.99 -3.55 -7.34
CA LYS A 18 4.30 -4.81 -7.65
C LYS A 18 2.84 -4.59 -8.06
N LEU A 19 2.11 -3.73 -7.34
CA LEU A 19 0.72 -3.40 -7.65
C LEU A 19 0.58 -2.65 -8.98
N LYS A 20 1.48 -1.71 -9.26
CA LYS A 20 1.53 -0.94 -10.50
C LYS A 20 1.70 -1.84 -11.71
N ALA A 21 2.55 -2.87 -11.62
CA ALA A 21 2.72 -3.87 -12.68
C ALA A 21 1.41 -4.65 -12.98
N LYS A 22 0.49 -4.73 -12.00
CA LYS A 22 -0.84 -5.34 -12.13
C LYS A 22 -1.96 -4.33 -12.39
N GLY A 23 -1.62 -3.07 -12.70
CA GLY A 23 -2.59 -2.01 -13.00
C GLY A 23 -3.32 -1.42 -11.79
N VAL A 24 -2.82 -1.68 -10.56
CA VAL A 24 -3.38 -1.13 -9.32
C VAL A 24 -2.49 -0.02 -8.79
N TYR A 25 -3.07 1.15 -8.58
CA TYR A 25 -2.34 2.35 -8.14
C TYR A 25 -2.76 2.74 -6.73
N ILE A 26 -1.78 2.79 -5.82
CA ILE A 26 -1.92 3.24 -4.44
C ILE A 26 -0.89 4.35 -4.16
N ILE A 27 -0.93 4.94 -2.97
CA ILE A 27 0.13 5.86 -2.54
C ILE A 27 0.88 5.23 -1.36
N PRO A 28 2.21 5.05 -1.47
CA PRO A 28 3.05 4.60 -0.36
C PRO A 28 2.99 5.57 0.83
N GLY A 29 2.99 5.02 2.04
CA GLY A 29 2.83 5.78 3.29
C GLY A 29 4.03 6.68 3.62
N HIS A 30 5.25 6.26 3.32
CA HIS A 30 6.48 6.96 3.70
C HIS A 30 6.54 8.41 3.17
N ASN A 31 5.88 8.68 2.04
CA ASN A 31 5.75 10.03 1.46
C ASN A 31 5.04 11.05 2.37
N PHE A 32 4.37 10.59 3.43
CA PHE A 32 3.65 11.44 4.39
C PHE A 32 4.45 11.71 5.68
N PHE A 33 5.66 11.16 5.83
CA PHE A 33 6.48 11.27 7.05
C PHE A 33 7.67 12.25 6.89
N ILE A 34 7.41 13.44 6.33
CA ILE A 34 8.45 14.43 6.03
C ILE A 34 9.12 14.94 7.31
N GLY A 35 10.44 14.84 7.39
CA GLY A 35 11.24 15.33 8.51
C GLY A 35 11.23 14.41 9.74
N MET A 36 10.76 13.17 9.60
CA MET A 36 10.89 12.13 10.62
C MET A 36 12.12 11.26 10.37
N ASP A 37 12.49 10.47 11.39
CA ASP A 37 13.59 9.52 11.32
C ASP A 37 13.24 8.34 10.41
N ASP A 38 14.09 8.07 9.41
CA ASP A 38 13.97 6.95 8.47
C ASP A 38 14.05 5.58 9.18
N ALA A 39 14.59 5.52 10.40
CA ALA A 39 14.67 4.28 11.18
C ALA A 39 13.31 3.78 11.67
N TRP A 40 12.22 4.57 11.60
CA TRP A 40 10.90 4.15 12.07
C TRP A 40 10.21 3.22 11.04
N PRO A 41 10.04 1.91 11.30
CA PRO A 41 9.55 0.98 10.28
C PRO A 41 8.12 1.27 9.80
N HIS A 42 7.27 1.82 10.68
CA HIS A 42 5.86 2.09 10.39
C HIS A 42 5.64 2.97 9.15
N GLN A 43 6.57 3.90 8.87
CA GLN A 43 6.46 4.78 7.70
C GLN A 43 6.48 3.99 6.39
N HIS A 44 7.16 2.84 6.37
CA HIS A 44 7.23 1.96 5.21
C HIS A 44 6.14 0.89 5.19
N GLN A 45 5.28 0.80 6.22
CA GLN A 45 4.29 -0.27 6.37
C GLN A 45 2.86 0.15 6.03
N CYS A 46 2.68 1.37 5.53
CA CYS A 46 1.35 1.92 5.29
C CYS A 46 1.11 2.26 3.81
N ILE A 47 -0.15 2.18 3.39
CA ILE A 47 -0.60 2.69 2.09
C ILE A 47 -1.84 3.57 2.24
N ARG A 48 -2.01 4.52 1.33
CA ARG A 48 -3.24 5.30 1.16
C ARG A 48 -3.98 4.83 -0.09
N ILE A 49 -5.26 4.50 0.09
CA ILE A 49 -6.18 4.18 -1.01
C ILE A 49 -7.32 5.20 -1.10
N ASN A 50 -7.82 5.42 -2.32
CA ASN A 50 -9.04 6.19 -2.57
C ASN A 50 -10.26 5.25 -2.55
N TYR A 51 -11.16 5.44 -1.59
CA TYR A 51 -12.37 4.63 -1.43
C TYR A 51 -13.61 5.23 -2.10
N ALA A 52 -13.49 6.39 -2.75
CA ALA A 52 -14.59 7.06 -3.46
C ALA A 52 -14.84 6.49 -4.87
N LYS A 53 -14.19 5.39 -5.23
CA LYS A 53 -14.44 4.64 -6.48
C LYS A 53 -15.68 3.77 -6.33
N ASP A 54 -16.24 3.32 -7.45
CA ASP A 54 -17.32 2.33 -7.43
C ASP A 54 -16.87 1.01 -6.78
N GLU A 55 -17.83 0.26 -6.21
CA GLU A 55 -17.56 -0.96 -5.46
C GLU A 55 -16.78 -2.00 -6.29
N THR A 56 -17.09 -2.13 -7.59
CA THR A 56 -16.48 -3.14 -8.44
C THR A 56 -15.00 -2.85 -8.65
N THR A 57 -14.65 -1.60 -8.95
CA THR A 57 -13.25 -1.15 -9.07
C THR A 57 -12.51 -1.31 -7.74
N LEU A 58 -13.13 -0.90 -6.63
CA LEU A 58 -12.52 -0.99 -5.30
C LEU A 58 -12.23 -2.45 -4.91
N ARG A 59 -13.19 -3.36 -5.09
CA ARG A 59 -13.03 -4.80 -4.81
C ARG A 59 -11.92 -5.43 -5.65
N LYS A 60 -11.85 -5.11 -6.94
CA LYS A 60 -10.79 -5.61 -7.82
C LYS A 60 -9.42 -5.16 -7.33
N GLY A 61 -9.26 -3.87 -7.02
CA GLY A 61 -8.00 -3.33 -6.48
C GLY A 61 -7.60 -3.99 -5.17
N LEU A 62 -8.53 -4.08 -4.21
CA LEU A 62 -8.28 -4.71 -2.91
C LEU A 62 -7.91 -6.19 -3.02
N LYS A 63 -8.46 -6.93 -3.99
CA LYS A 63 -8.09 -8.33 -4.22
C LYS A 63 -6.63 -8.46 -4.65
N VAL A 64 -6.13 -7.58 -5.51
CA VAL A 64 -4.72 -7.59 -5.90
C VAL A 64 -3.83 -7.18 -4.74
N VAL A 65 -4.23 -6.17 -3.95
CA VAL A 65 -3.51 -5.79 -2.72
C VAL A 65 -3.38 -6.97 -1.76
N PHE A 66 -4.48 -7.69 -1.51
CA PHE A 66 -4.46 -8.89 -0.67
C PHE A 66 -3.46 -9.93 -1.17
N GLN A 67 -3.45 -10.20 -2.47
CA GLN A 67 -2.53 -11.18 -3.07
C GLN A 67 -1.06 -10.77 -2.91
N GLU A 68 -0.73 -9.49 -3.10
CA GLU A 68 0.65 -9.00 -2.96
C GLU A 68 1.13 -8.93 -1.51
N VAL A 69 0.22 -8.77 -0.55
CA VAL A 69 0.58 -8.65 0.87
C VAL A 69 0.67 -10.01 1.55
N PHE A 70 -0.23 -10.94 1.24
CA PHE A 70 -0.38 -12.18 2.01
C PHE A 70 -0.06 -13.47 1.22
N ASN A 71 -0.01 -13.41 -0.11
CA ASN A 71 0.18 -14.58 -0.98
C ASN A 71 1.35 -14.40 -1.95
N ALA A 72 2.31 -13.53 -1.62
CA ALA A 72 3.49 -13.24 -2.44
C ALA A 72 4.54 -14.35 -2.34
#